data_AF-A0A091R8R5-F1
#
_entry.id   AF-A0A091R8R5-F1
#
_cell.length_a   1.000
_cell.length_b   1.000
_cell.length_c   1.000
_cell.angle_alpha   90.00
_cell.angle_beta   90.00
_cell.angle_gamma   90.00
#
_symmetry.space_group_name_H-M   'P 1'
#
loop_
_entity.id
_entity.type
_entity.pdbx_description
1 polymer ?
#
loop_
_entity_poly.entity_id
_entity_poly.type
_entity_poly.pdbx_seq_one_letter_code
_entity_poly.pdbx_strand_id
1 'polypeptide(L)'
;REERLRQEEEEQKRHKLQALEKAAVKLEAFMKEKEKEVLQLQEEAKTFITPENLEARIEECLDSPHNPNFAIDREGRVARRTPL
;
A
#
# COMPACT_ATOMS: atom_id res chain seq x y z
N ARG A 1 24.22 30.20 -37.05
CA ARG A 1 23.03 29.34 -37.23
C ARG A 1 23.30 27.92 -36.76
N GLU A 2 24.42 27.32 -37.15
CA GLU A 2 24.83 25.97 -36.74
C GLU A 2 25.21 25.85 -35.24
N GLU A 3 25.87 26.86 -34.68
CA GLU A 3 26.28 26.86 -33.27
C GLU A 3 25.08 26.84 -32.30
N ARG A 4 24.02 27.59 -32.64
CA ARG A 4 22.74 27.59 -31.92
C ARG A 4 22.04 26.23 -32.00
N LEU A 5 22.13 25.55 -33.15
CA LEU A 5 21.53 24.23 -33.35
C LEU A 5 22.23 23.16 -32.51
N ARG A 6 23.58 23.22 -32.37
CA ARG A 6 24.32 22.30 -31.48
C ARG A 6 23.96 22.49 -30.01
N GLN A 7 23.84 23.74 -29.56
CA GLN A 7 23.42 24.03 -28.18
C GLN A 7 22.01 23.48 -27.88
N GLU A 8 21.07 23.69 -28.81
CA GLU A 8 19.71 23.15 -28.70
C GLU A 8 19.70 21.60 -28.66
N GLU A 9 20.53 20.92 -29.46
CA GLU A 9 20.67 19.46 -29.42
C GLU A 9 21.26 18.95 -28.10
N GLU A 10 22.29 19.60 -27.56
CA GLU A 10 22.88 19.24 -26.27
C GLU A 10 21.89 19.44 -25.11
N GLU A 11 21.13 20.53 -25.14
CA GLU A 11 20.09 20.80 -24.15
C GLU A 11 18.96 19.77 -24.23
N GLN A 12 18.53 19.41 -25.45
CA GLN A 12 17.54 18.34 -25.64
C GLN A 12 18.06 16.99 -25.14
N LYS A 13 19.33 16.64 -25.39
CA LYS A 13 19.95 15.42 -24.87
C LYS A 13 19.97 15.42 -23.34
N ARG A 14 20.37 16.54 -22.72
CA ARG A 14 20.33 16.70 -21.25
C ARG A 14 18.92 16.54 -20.69
N HIS A 15 17.93 17.17 -21.30
CA HIS A 15 16.54 17.07 -20.85
C HIS A 15 16.00 15.64 -20.97
N LYS A 16 16.32 14.94 -22.06
CA LYS A 16 15.97 13.52 -22.23
C LYS A 16 16.59 12.64 -21.15
N LEU A 17 17.88 12.82 -20.85
CA LEU A 17 18.57 12.06 -19.79
C LEU A 17 17.92 12.32 -18.42
N GLN A 18 17.65 13.57 -18.08
CA GLN A 18 16.98 13.91 -16.82
C GLN A 18 15.56 13.34 -16.73
N ALA A 19 14.82 13.30 -17.84
CA ALA A 19 13.49 12.70 -17.87
C ALA A 19 13.55 11.19 -17.64
N LEU A 20 14.52 10.50 -18.25
CA LEU A 20 14.74 9.06 -18.05
C LEU A 20 15.14 8.75 -16.61
N GLU A 21 16.05 9.53 -16.03
CA GLU A 21 16.46 9.37 -14.64
C GLU A 21 15.29 9.55 -13.66
N LYS A 22 14.48 10.61 -13.85
CA LYS A 22 13.27 10.83 -13.06
C LYS A 22 12.25 9.70 -13.22
N ALA A 23 12.10 9.15 -14.42
CA ALA A 23 11.21 8.02 -14.66
C ALA A 23 11.71 6.76 -13.95
N ALA A 24 13.02 6.49 -13.99
CA ALA A 24 13.63 5.36 -13.30
C ALA A 24 13.43 5.44 -11.78
N VAL A 25 13.67 6.60 -11.16
CA VAL A 25 13.46 6.80 -9.72
C VAL A 25 12.00 6.59 -9.32
N LYS A 26 11.05 7.10 -10.12
CA LYS A 26 9.62 6.90 -9.86
C LYS A 26 9.22 5.42 -9.98
N LEU A 27 9.74 4.74 -10.98
CA LEU A 27 9.48 3.31 -11.19
C LEU A 27 10.02 2.49 -10.02
N GLU A 28 11.25 2.78 -9.58
CA GLU A 28 11.86 2.09 -8.44
C GLU A 28 11.05 2.29 -7.15
N ALA A 29 10.62 3.53 -6.88
CA ALA A 29 9.77 3.83 -5.72
C ALA A 29 8.44 3.07 -5.78
N PHE A 30 7.79 3.05 -6.95
CA PHE A 30 6.55 2.30 -7.16
C PHE A 30 6.75 0.79 -6.97
N MET A 31 7.84 0.22 -7.50
CA MET A 31 8.14 -1.20 -7.34
C MET A 31 8.35 -1.58 -5.88
N LYS A 32 9.08 -0.75 -5.12
CA LYS A 32 9.28 -0.96 -3.67
C LYS A 32 7.97 -0.90 -2.89
N GLU A 33 7.07 0.02 -3.24
CA GLU A 33 5.74 0.10 -2.63
C GLU A 33 4.92 -1.16 -2.92
N LYS A 34 4.90 -1.62 -4.16
CA LYS A 34 4.19 -2.86 -4.55
C LYS A 34 4.77 -4.11 -3.93
N GLU A 35 6.09 -4.20 -3.80
CA GLU A 35 6.73 -5.30 -3.09
C GLU A 35 6.27 -5.36 -1.63
N LYS A 36 6.20 -4.20 -0.96
CA LYS A 36 5.69 -4.13 0.42
C LYS A 36 4.23 -4.55 0.52
N GLU A 37 3.36 -4.11 -0.39
CA GLU A 37 1.95 -4.52 -0.43
C GLU A 37 1.82 -6.05 -0.60
N VAL A 38 2.61 -6.65 -1.50
CA VAL A 38 2.60 -8.10 -1.72
C VAL A 38 3.05 -8.86 -0.48
N LEU A 39 4.10 -8.40 0.20
CA LEU A 39 4.56 -9.01 1.45
C LEU A 39 3.50 -8.92 2.56
N GLN A 40 2.80 -7.80 2.69
CA GLN A 40 1.70 -7.65 3.64
C GLN A 40 0.57 -8.64 3.34
N LEU A 41 0.17 -8.75 2.08
CA LEU A 41 -0.87 -9.70 1.65
C LEU A 41 -0.46 -11.16 1.86
N GLN A 42 0.83 -11.50 1.69
CA GLN A 42 1.34 -12.84 1.98
C GLN A 42 1.20 -13.21 3.46
N GLU A 43 1.44 -12.25 4.36
CA GLU A 43 1.23 -12.48 5.80
C GLU A 43 -0.25 -12.58 6.15
N GLU A 44 -1.09 -11.69 5.62
CA GLU A 44 -2.55 -11.72 5.84
C GLU A 44 -3.20 -13.00 5.30
N ALA A 45 -2.73 -13.51 4.15
CA ALA A 45 -3.25 -14.72 3.53
C ALA A 45 -3.12 -15.96 4.42
N LYS A 46 -2.13 -15.99 5.34
CA LYS A 46 -1.99 -17.10 6.31
C LYS A 46 -3.17 -17.19 7.29
N THR A 47 -3.90 -16.10 7.47
CA THR A 47 -5.05 -16.04 8.40
C THR A 47 -6.38 -16.42 7.74
N PHE A 48 -6.39 -16.63 6.42
CA PHE A 48 -7.59 -16.96 5.67
C PHE A 48 -8.17 -18.30 6.07
N ILE A 49 -9.49 -18.39 5.96
CA ILE A 49 -10.21 -19.63 6.20
C ILE A 49 -10.03 -20.53 4.98
N THR A 50 -9.52 -21.73 5.22
CA THR A 50 -9.34 -22.80 4.23
C THR A 50 -10.23 -23.98 4.64
N PRO A 51 -10.51 -24.94 3.73
CA PRO A 51 -11.31 -26.12 4.07
C PRO A 51 -10.76 -26.89 5.29
N GLU A 52 -9.43 -26.88 5.49
CA GLU A 52 -8.76 -27.59 6.57
C GLU A 52 -8.89 -26.91 7.93
N ASN A 53 -9.04 -25.58 7.99
CA ASN A 53 -9.15 -24.83 9.24
C ASN A 53 -10.59 -24.36 9.56
N LEU A 54 -11.56 -24.69 8.70
CA LEU A 54 -12.92 -24.17 8.75
C LEU A 54 -13.62 -24.46 10.09
N GLU A 55 -13.63 -25.72 10.54
CA GLU A 55 -14.34 -26.11 11.77
C GLU A 55 -13.78 -25.39 13.00
N ALA A 56 -12.44 -25.38 13.14
CA ALA A 56 -11.76 -24.68 14.23
C ALA A 56 -12.04 -23.17 14.23
N ARG A 57 -12.11 -22.54 13.05
CA ARG A 57 -12.42 -21.10 12.94
C ARG A 57 -13.88 -20.79 13.28
N ILE A 58 -14.81 -21.71 13.04
CA ILE A 58 -16.21 -21.56 13.44
C ILE A 58 -16.32 -21.57 14.97
N GLU A 59 -15.70 -22.56 15.64
CA GLU A 59 -15.70 -22.66 17.11
C GLU A 59 -15.08 -21.42 17.76
N GLU A 60 -13.91 -20.98 17.29
CA GLU A 60 -13.23 -19.76 17.77
C GLU A 60 -14.13 -18.52 17.66
N CYS A 61 -14.84 -18.36 16.54
CA CYS A 61 -15.73 -17.22 16.33
C CYS A 61 -16.98 -17.26 17.21
N LEU A 62 -17.46 -18.45 17.58
CA LEU A 62 -18.60 -18.60 18.48
C LEU A 62 -18.22 -18.25 19.93
N ASP A 63 -17.00 -18.60 20.34
CA ASP A 63 -16.49 -18.33 21.70
C ASP A 63 -16.07 -16.86 21.89
N SER A 64 -15.70 -16.15 20.82
CA SER A 64 -15.22 -14.77 20.86
C SER A 64 -16.05 -13.83 19.97
N PRO A 65 -17.24 -13.39 20.42
CA PRO A 65 -18.05 -12.43 19.68
C PRO A 65 -17.33 -11.09 19.54
N HIS A 66 -17.14 -10.63 18.30
CA HIS A 66 -16.55 -9.33 18.02
C HIS A 66 -17.63 -8.24 17.95
N ASN A 67 -17.48 -7.18 18.76
CA ASN A 67 -18.38 -6.02 18.73
C ASN A 67 -17.73 -4.84 17.99
N PRO A 68 -18.18 -4.52 16.75
CA PRO A 68 -17.63 -3.41 16.00
C PRO A 68 -18.18 -2.04 16.44
N ASN A 69 -19.12 -1.98 17.40
CA ASN A 69 -19.76 -0.73 17.80
C ASN A 69 -18.79 0.20 18.53
N PHE A 70 -18.70 1.44 18.06
CA PHE A 70 -18.01 2.53 18.74
C PHE A 70 -18.80 3.83 18.57
N ALA A 71 -18.64 4.75 19.51
CA ALA A 71 -19.17 6.11 19.42
C ALA A 71 -18.05 7.09 19.07
N ILE A 72 -18.40 8.23 18.46
CA ILE A 72 -17.50 9.35 18.22
C ILE A 72 -18.13 10.60 18.86
N ASP A 73 -17.34 11.36 19.62
CA ASP A 73 -17.80 12.63 20.21
C ASP A 73 -17.62 13.82 19.25
N ARG A 74 -18.05 15.02 19.68
CA ARG A 74 -17.96 16.24 18.85
C ARG A 74 -16.52 16.66 18.54
N GLU A 75 -15.56 16.21 19.33
CA GLU A 75 -14.13 16.46 19.13
C GLU A 75 -13.46 15.36 18.28
N GLY A 76 -14.23 14.39 17.78
CA GLY A 76 -13.73 13.29 16.93
C GLY A 76 -13.07 12.16 17.71
N ARG A 77 -13.16 12.13 19.04
CA ARG A 77 -12.58 11.06 19.85
C ARG A 77 -13.47 9.82 19.83
N VAL A 78 -12.84 8.66 19.62
CA VAL A 78 -13.52 7.36 19.58
C VAL A 78 -13.71 6.82 20.99
N ALA A 79 -14.95 6.55 21.38
CA ALA A 79 -15.31 5.84 22.61
C ALA A 79 -15.82 4.44 22.27
N ARG A 80 -15.02 3.41 22.59
CA ARG A 80 -15.45 2.01 22.50
C ARG A 80 -16.08 1.62 23.83
N ARG A 81 -17.36 1.22 23.82
CA ARG A 81 -17.98 0.55 24.96
C ARG A 81 -17.93 -0.94 24.67
N THR A 82 -17.13 -1.68 25.43
CA THR A 82 -17.12 -3.15 25.34
C THR A 82 -17.95 -3.70 26.50
N PRO A 83 -19.24 -4.01 26.33
CA PRO A 83 -19.88 -5.05 27.14
C PRO A 83 -19.45 -6.42 26.58
N LEU A 84 -19.04 -7.32 27.47
CA LEU A 84 -18.87 -8.75 27.20
C LEU A 84 -20.21 -9.38 26.81
#